data_AF-A0A258IX23-F1
#
_entry.id   AF-A0A258IX23-F1
#
_cell.length_a   1.000
_cell.length_b   1.000
_cell.length_c   1.000
_cell.angle_alpha   90.00
_cell.angle_beta   90.00
_cell.angle_gamma   90.00
#
_symmetry.space_group_name_H-M   'P 1'
#
loop_
_entity.id
_entity.type
_entity.pdbx_description
1 polymer ?
#
loop_
_entity_poly.entity_id
_entity_poly.type
_entity_poly.pdbx_seq_one_letter_code
_entity_poly.pdbx_strand_id
1 'polypeptide(L)'
;MTLPPLPDRLEAGRPYPLGAVPNGLGTNFAVFSANAEKVELCLFEPSGRREVARFTLPECTDEVWHGYLPGAFEGLVYGYRAHGPFDPARGHRFNPAKLLLDPYARQITGALRWSDALFGYRIHGGRADLSLDRRDSAAAMPKAVVVGEATDWGDDRAPNVPWEDTVIYEAHVRGLSMGRTDMRAHERGTFAALTHPRFIEHLQRLGITAIELMPVHAFLQDRFLLERGLRNYWGYSTLAFFAPEPSFLSTGSLQEMRAAIRRLHAAGIEVILDVVYNHTCEGNELGPTLSFRGLDNASYYRLVPGDERYYINDTGCGNTVNLSHPRVLQMVMDSLRYWATAFRIDGFRFDLGVTLGREGTGFDPGSGFFDAVRQDPILARCKLIAEPWDIGPDGYQLGCMPPGFAEWNDAFRDGVRRFWSREPGRRGDR
;
A
#
# COMPACT_ATOMS: atom_id res chain seq x y z
N MET A 1 16.54 7.52 -22.02
CA MET A 1 17.46 6.37 -22.24
C MET A 1 16.77 5.37 -23.14
N THR A 2 17.42 4.97 -24.23
CA THR A 2 16.99 3.83 -25.06
C THR A 2 17.30 2.54 -24.31
N LEU A 3 16.38 1.57 -24.32
CA LEU A 3 16.61 0.28 -23.68
C LEU A 3 17.82 -0.41 -24.31
N PRO A 4 18.66 -1.10 -23.52
CA PRO A 4 19.72 -1.94 -24.06
C PRO A 4 19.13 -3.06 -24.96
N PRO A 5 19.95 -3.69 -25.82
CA PRO A 5 19.49 -4.85 -26.59
C PRO A 5 18.92 -5.89 -25.64
N LEU A 6 17.65 -6.24 -25.86
CA LEU A 6 16.93 -7.18 -25.01
C LEU A 6 17.31 -8.62 -25.41
N PRO A 7 17.48 -9.54 -24.44
CA PRO A 7 17.75 -10.94 -24.75
C PRO A 7 16.51 -11.62 -25.32
N ASP A 8 16.67 -12.80 -25.93
CA ASP A 8 15.55 -13.61 -26.42
C ASP A 8 14.69 -14.19 -25.28
N ARG A 9 15.30 -14.41 -24.11
CA ARG A 9 14.67 -14.94 -22.89
C ARG A 9 15.32 -14.40 -21.63
N LEU A 10 14.60 -14.45 -20.51
CA LEU A 10 15.14 -14.15 -19.19
C LEU A 10 16.05 -15.29 -18.70
N GLU A 11 17.01 -14.95 -17.86
CA GLU A 11 17.74 -15.90 -17.05
C GLU A 11 16.89 -16.34 -15.84
N ALA A 12 17.29 -17.41 -15.16
CA ALA A 12 16.53 -18.01 -14.05
C ALA A 12 16.23 -17.02 -12.91
N GLY A 13 17.17 -16.13 -12.56
CA GLY A 13 17.01 -15.23 -11.42
C GLY A 13 16.87 -15.96 -10.08
N ARG A 14 16.18 -15.36 -9.13
CA ARG A 14 15.98 -15.86 -7.76
C ARG A 14 14.57 -15.54 -7.25
N PRO A 15 13.97 -16.40 -6.41
CA PRO A 15 12.64 -16.17 -5.84
C PRO A 15 12.61 -15.10 -4.75
N TYR A 16 13.77 -14.63 -4.29
CA TYR A 16 13.88 -13.62 -3.23
C TYR A 16 15.05 -12.66 -3.50
N PRO A 17 14.92 -11.36 -3.16
CA PRO A 17 13.73 -10.68 -2.63
C PRO A 17 12.58 -10.58 -3.65
N LEU A 18 11.35 -10.44 -3.15
CA LEU A 18 10.16 -10.16 -3.96
C LEU A 18 10.20 -8.74 -4.56
N GLY A 19 9.54 -8.56 -5.70
CA GLY A 19 9.56 -7.35 -6.52
C GLY A 19 10.69 -7.32 -7.54
N ALA A 20 10.97 -6.13 -8.07
CA ALA A 20 12.07 -5.88 -8.99
C ALA A 20 13.29 -5.26 -8.27
N VAL A 21 14.39 -6.02 -8.17
CA VAL A 21 15.59 -5.61 -7.43
C VAL A 21 16.81 -5.55 -8.36
N PRO A 22 17.35 -4.34 -8.62
CA PRO A 22 18.56 -4.18 -9.42
C PRO A 22 19.80 -4.58 -8.61
N ASN A 23 20.79 -5.20 -9.27
CA ASN A 23 22.06 -5.62 -8.65
C ASN A 23 23.31 -4.98 -9.29
N GLY A 24 23.11 -3.97 -10.13
CA GLY A 24 24.18 -3.28 -10.87
C GLY A 24 24.59 -3.94 -12.19
N LEU A 25 24.20 -5.18 -12.46
CA LEU A 25 24.40 -5.87 -13.75
C LEU A 25 23.09 -6.16 -14.49
N GLY A 26 21.97 -6.02 -13.80
CA GLY A 26 20.63 -6.29 -14.30
C GLY A 26 19.62 -6.19 -13.16
N THR A 27 18.41 -6.68 -13.42
CA THR A 27 17.32 -6.66 -12.44
C THR A 27 16.74 -8.06 -12.28
N ASN A 28 16.61 -8.51 -11.03
CA ASN A 28 15.86 -9.70 -10.66
C ASN A 28 14.39 -9.33 -10.45
N PHE A 29 13.48 -10.06 -11.07
CA PHE A 29 12.04 -9.93 -10.90
C PHE A 29 11.53 -11.18 -10.19
N ALA A 30 10.75 -11.00 -9.12
CA ALA A 30 10.11 -12.09 -8.39
C ALA A 30 8.72 -11.68 -7.93
N VAL A 31 7.68 -12.47 -8.23
CA VAL A 31 6.29 -12.18 -7.88
C VAL A 31 5.55 -13.44 -7.45
N PHE A 32 4.84 -13.35 -6.33
CA PHE A 32 4.06 -14.46 -5.79
C PHE A 32 2.76 -14.66 -6.58
N SER A 33 2.49 -15.90 -6.97
CA SER A 33 1.20 -16.40 -7.43
C SER A 33 1.19 -17.93 -7.37
N ALA A 34 0.38 -18.48 -6.46
CA ALA A 34 0.21 -19.93 -6.26
C ALA A 34 -0.64 -20.56 -7.36
N ASN A 35 -1.58 -19.80 -7.94
CA ASN A 35 -2.59 -20.31 -8.86
C ASN A 35 -2.35 -19.90 -10.33
N ALA A 36 -1.31 -19.10 -10.63
CA ALA A 36 -0.96 -18.81 -12.01
C ALA A 36 -0.39 -20.05 -12.71
N GLU A 37 -0.71 -20.19 -13.98
CA GLU A 37 -0.12 -21.19 -14.89
C GLU A 37 1.08 -20.60 -15.67
N LYS A 38 1.13 -19.27 -15.79
CA LYS A 38 2.22 -18.53 -16.42
C LYS A 38 2.18 -17.07 -15.99
N VAL A 39 3.33 -16.48 -15.70
CA VAL A 39 3.48 -15.03 -15.50
C VAL A 39 4.40 -14.45 -16.56
N GLU A 40 3.98 -13.33 -17.15
CA GLU A 40 4.73 -12.58 -18.15
C GLU A 40 5.13 -11.21 -17.60
N LEU A 41 6.43 -10.89 -17.66
CA LEU A 41 6.98 -9.56 -17.45
C LEU A 41 6.79 -8.73 -18.72
N CYS A 42 6.06 -7.62 -18.61
CA CYS A 42 5.85 -6.65 -19.69
C CYS A 42 6.75 -5.43 -19.48
N LEU A 43 7.63 -5.14 -20.44
CA LEU A 43 8.49 -3.97 -20.43
C LEU A 43 7.89 -2.84 -21.26
N PHE A 44 8.09 -1.61 -20.81
CA PHE A 44 7.60 -0.41 -21.49
C PHE A 44 8.74 0.54 -21.81
N GLU A 45 8.53 1.39 -22.82
CA GLU A 45 9.39 2.55 -23.01
C GLU A 45 9.31 3.48 -21.78
N PRO A 46 10.30 4.38 -21.55
CA PRO A 46 10.34 5.22 -20.34
C PRO A 46 9.08 6.08 -20.10
N SER A 47 8.31 6.40 -21.14
CA SER A 47 7.03 7.12 -21.02
C SER A 47 5.92 6.29 -20.38
N GLY A 48 6.08 4.96 -20.31
CA GLY A 48 5.08 3.99 -19.90
C GLY A 48 3.93 3.79 -20.90
N ARG A 49 3.98 4.40 -22.09
CA ARG A 49 2.85 4.39 -23.05
C ARG A 49 2.82 3.17 -23.96
N ARG A 50 3.97 2.64 -24.35
CA ARG A 50 4.09 1.55 -25.31
C ARG A 50 4.86 0.38 -24.69
N GLU A 51 4.25 -0.80 -24.75
CA GLU A 51 4.93 -2.07 -24.44
C GLU A 51 5.97 -2.33 -25.53
N VAL A 52 7.20 -2.61 -25.13
CA VAL A 52 8.36 -2.81 -26.04
C VAL A 52 8.87 -4.23 -26.05
N ALA A 53 8.59 -5.00 -25.00
CA ALA A 53 8.89 -6.42 -24.93
C ALA A 53 8.03 -7.11 -23.88
N ARG A 54 7.94 -8.42 -24.01
CA ARG A 54 7.27 -9.30 -23.06
C ARG A 54 8.05 -10.59 -22.91
N PHE A 55 8.27 -10.99 -21.65
CA PHE A 55 9.01 -12.20 -21.33
C PHE A 55 8.22 -13.09 -20.39
N THR A 56 8.20 -14.39 -20.63
CA THR A 56 7.72 -15.35 -19.63
C THR A 56 8.74 -15.44 -18.50
N LEU A 57 8.30 -15.38 -17.24
CA LEU A 57 9.16 -15.68 -16.09
C LEU A 57 9.49 -17.17 -16.12
N PRO A 58 10.79 -17.55 -16.24
CA PRO A 58 11.18 -18.93 -16.57
C PRO A 58 11.03 -19.92 -15.42
N GLU A 59 11.10 -19.45 -14.18
CA GLU A 59 11.18 -20.30 -13.00
C GLU A 59 10.04 -20.00 -12.03
N CYS A 60 9.62 -21.02 -11.28
CA CYS A 60 8.69 -20.89 -10.17
C CYS A 60 9.19 -21.74 -9.00
N THR A 61 9.63 -21.08 -7.93
CA THR A 61 10.11 -21.74 -6.70
C THR A 61 9.25 -21.28 -5.53
N ASP A 62 8.68 -22.21 -4.78
CA ASP A 62 7.79 -21.94 -3.64
C ASP A 62 6.66 -20.94 -3.98
N GLU A 63 6.00 -21.16 -5.13
CA GLU A 63 4.89 -20.33 -5.66
C GLU A 63 5.30 -18.89 -6.04
N VAL A 64 6.61 -18.62 -6.12
CA VAL A 64 7.14 -17.35 -6.58
C VAL A 64 7.68 -17.52 -8.00
N TRP A 65 7.09 -16.79 -8.94
CA TRP A 65 7.56 -16.70 -10.31
C TRP A 65 8.71 -15.73 -10.40
N HIS A 66 9.83 -16.14 -10.99
CA HIS A 66 11.02 -15.30 -11.04
C HIS A 66 11.83 -15.43 -12.33
N GLY A 67 12.61 -14.40 -12.59
CA GLY A 67 13.51 -14.30 -13.74
C GLY A 67 14.46 -13.11 -13.59
N TYR A 68 15.58 -13.16 -14.30
CA TYR A 68 16.58 -12.09 -14.30
C TYR A 68 16.79 -11.53 -15.69
N LEU A 69 16.82 -10.20 -15.78
CA LEU A 69 17.05 -9.45 -17.02
C LEU A 69 18.41 -8.74 -16.94
N PRO A 70 19.45 -9.25 -17.63
CA PRO A 70 20.73 -8.56 -17.75
C PRO A 70 20.56 -7.17 -18.39
N GLY A 71 21.32 -6.19 -17.91
CA GLY A 71 21.28 -4.82 -18.41
C GLY A 71 20.02 -4.02 -18.06
N ALA A 72 19.04 -4.61 -17.34
CA ALA A 72 17.94 -3.85 -16.76
C ALA A 72 18.41 -3.05 -15.55
N PHE A 73 18.26 -1.72 -15.61
CA PHE A 73 18.67 -0.79 -14.57
C PHE A 73 17.50 0.03 -14.04
N GLU A 74 17.78 0.86 -13.04
CA GLU A 74 16.83 1.83 -12.47
C GLU A 74 16.17 2.68 -13.55
N GLY A 75 14.87 2.96 -13.36
CA GLY A 75 14.03 3.67 -14.32
C GLY A 75 13.39 2.77 -15.38
N LEU A 76 13.72 1.48 -15.44
CA LEU A 76 13.00 0.52 -16.27
C LEU A 76 11.52 0.44 -15.84
N VAL A 77 10.62 0.61 -16.81
CA VAL A 77 9.18 0.63 -16.58
C VAL A 77 8.59 -0.73 -16.95
N TYR A 78 7.82 -1.33 -16.03
CA TYR A 78 7.30 -2.67 -16.19
C TYR A 78 5.91 -2.88 -15.56
N GLY A 79 5.32 -4.03 -15.88
CA GLY A 79 4.16 -4.61 -15.20
C GLY A 79 4.08 -6.10 -15.51
N TYR A 80 3.03 -6.77 -15.03
CA TYR A 80 2.84 -8.20 -15.25
C TYR A 80 1.56 -8.53 -16.01
N ARG A 81 1.53 -9.70 -16.62
CA ARG A 81 0.30 -10.40 -17.03
C ARG A 81 0.34 -11.81 -16.48
N ALA A 82 -0.69 -12.20 -15.75
CA ALA A 82 -0.81 -13.56 -15.23
C ALA A 82 -1.88 -14.34 -16.01
N HIS A 83 -1.54 -15.57 -16.34
CA HIS A 83 -2.41 -16.57 -16.96
C HIS A 83 -2.75 -17.61 -15.91
N GLY A 84 -3.96 -18.14 -15.99
CA GLY A 84 -4.47 -19.13 -15.05
C GLY A 84 -5.98 -19.30 -15.24
N PRO A 85 -6.65 -20.05 -14.35
CA PRO A 85 -8.07 -20.30 -14.45
C PRO A 85 -8.90 -19.02 -14.32
N PHE A 86 -9.80 -18.79 -15.27
CA PHE A 86 -10.92 -17.87 -15.07
C PHE A 86 -12.14 -18.67 -14.66
N ASP A 87 -12.27 -18.91 -13.36
CA ASP A 87 -13.39 -19.58 -12.72
C ASP A 87 -13.89 -18.74 -11.53
N PRO A 88 -14.66 -17.66 -11.80
CA PRO A 88 -15.13 -16.78 -10.74
C PRO A 88 -15.96 -17.50 -9.68
N ALA A 89 -16.64 -18.61 -10.01
CA ALA A 89 -17.42 -19.38 -9.04
C ALA A 89 -16.54 -19.98 -7.93
N ARG A 90 -15.28 -20.28 -8.26
CA ARG A 90 -14.26 -20.78 -7.33
C ARG A 90 -13.24 -19.72 -6.92
N GLY A 91 -13.57 -18.44 -7.14
CA GLY A 91 -12.71 -17.32 -6.77
C GLY A 91 -11.50 -17.10 -7.69
N HIS A 92 -11.31 -17.87 -8.77
CA HIS A 92 -10.19 -17.64 -9.69
C HIS A 92 -10.55 -16.61 -10.76
N ARG A 93 -9.78 -15.52 -10.84
CA ARG A 93 -10.08 -14.34 -11.67
C ARG A 93 -8.94 -13.94 -12.61
N PHE A 94 -8.12 -14.91 -13.03
CA PHE A 94 -7.00 -14.66 -13.95
C PHE A 94 -7.50 -14.12 -15.29
N ASN A 95 -6.87 -13.04 -15.77
CA ASN A 95 -7.18 -12.47 -17.07
C ASN A 95 -5.92 -11.82 -17.67
N PRO A 96 -5.20 -12.51 -18.58
CA PRO A 96 -3.95 -11.99 -19.13
C PRO A 96 -4.14 -10.77 -20.05
N ALA A 97 -5.38 -10.42 -20.43
CA ALA A 97 -5.64 -9.16 -21.12
C ALA A 97 -5.44 -7.94 -20.20
N LYS A 98 -5.45 -8.12 -18.87
CA LYS A 98 -5.24 -7.04 -17.91
C LYS A 98 -3.76 -6.95 -17.56
N LEU A 99 -3.19 -5.75 -17.75
CA LEU A 99 -1.88 -5.41 -17.21
C LEU A 99 -2.02 -5.23 -15.69
N LEU A 100 -1.12 -5.83 -14.94
CA LEU A 100 -1.11 -5.88 -13.48
C LEU A 100 0.09 -5.11 -12.96
N LEU A 101 -0.15 -4.33 -11.90
CA LEU A 101 0.92 -3.69 -11.14
C LEU A 101 1.65 -4.73 -10.28
N ASP A 102 2.96 -4.58 -10.10
CA ASP A 102 3.70 -5.39 -9.14
C ASP A 102 3.27 -5.02 -7.70
N PRO A 103 2.80 -5.98 -6.87
CA PRO A 103 2.46 -5.73 -5.47
C PRO A 103 3.62 -5.15 -4.65
N TYR A 104 4.85 -5.44 -5.05
CA TYR A 104 6.10 -4.95 -4.46
C TYR A 104 6.69 -3.73 -5.21
N ALA A 105 5.92 -3.10 -6.10
CA ALA A 105 6.36 -1.87 -6.77
C ALA A 105 6.66 -0.75 -5.75
N ARG A 106 7.91 -0.29 -5.72
CA ARG A 106 8.39 0.79 -4.84
C ARG A 106 8.23 2.18 -5.42
N GLN A 107 7.98 2.26 -6.72
CA GLN A 107 7.64 3.48 -7.42
C GLN A 107 6.71 3.14 -8.58
N ILE A 108 5.75 4.04 -8.83
CA ILE A 108 4.81 3.93 -9.95
C ILE A 108 4.92 5.15 -10.86
N THR A 109 4.66 4.95 -12.14
CA THR A 109 4.65 6.01 -13.15
C THR A 109 3.40 5.96 -14.01
N GLY A 110 2.98 7.12 -14.49
CA GLY A 110 1.72 7.31 -15.20
C GLY A 110 0.52 7.42 -14.26
N ALA A 111 -0.61 7.83 -14.82
CA ALA A 111 -1.88 7.91 -14.11
C ALA A 111 -2.81 6.80 -14.57
N LEU A 112 -3.59 6.24 -13.64
CA LEU A 112 -4.71 5.39 -14.00
C LEU A 112 -5.75 6.22 -14.78
N ARG A 113 -6.19 5.68 -15.92
CA ARG A 113 -7.24 6.29 -16.75
C ARG A 113 -8.44 5.37 -16.74
N TRP A 114 -9.53 5.79 -16.08
CA TRP A 114 -10.72 4.97 -16.01
C TRP A 114 -11.23 4.60 -17.41
N SER A 115 -11.37 3.29 -17.60
CA SER A 115 -11.87 2.65 -18.80
C SER A 115 -12.46 1.31 -18.39
N ASP A 116 -13.51 0.88 -19.08
CA ASP A 116 -14.08 -0.45 -18.81
C ASP A 116 -13.10 -1.59 -19.14
N ALA A 117 -12.02 -1.31 -19.87
CA ALA A 117 -10.94 -2.28 -20.10
C ALA A 117 -10.19 -2.65 -18.80
N LEU A 118 -10.26 -1.83 -17.74
CA LEU A 118 -9.66 -2.11 -16.43
C LEU A 118 -10.40 -3.22 -15.65
N PHE A 119 -11.58 -3.64 -16.10
CA PHE A 119 -12.36 -4.66 -15.44
C PHE A 119 -12.09 -6.01 -16.11
N GLY A 120 -11.84 -7.05 -15.31
CA GLY A 120 -11.67 -8.44 -15.76
C GLY A 120 -12.90 -9.00 -16.49
N TYR A 121 -14.04 -8.34 -16.32
CA TYR A 121 -15.35 -8.73 -16.82
C TYR A 121 -16.03 -7.62 -17.62
N ARG A 122 -17.07 -7.97 -18.37
CA ARG A 122 -17.80 -7.01 -19.22
C ARG A 122 -18.84 -6.26 -18.37
N ILE A 123 -18.57 -5.00 -18.05
CA ILE A 123 -19.43 -4.15 -17.20
C ILE A 123 -20.89 -4.11 -17.68
N HIS A 124 -21.10 -4.04 -18.99
CA HIS A 124 -22.45 -3.99 -19.59
C HIS A 124 -22.97 -5.36 -20.05
N GLY A 125 -22.31 -6.45 -19.67
CA GLY A 125 -22.71 -7.81 -20.04
C GLY A 125 -23.73 -8.39 -19.05
N GLY A 126 -24.73 -9.12 -19.54
CA GLY A 126 -25.78 -9.73 -18.70
C GLY A 126 -25.29 -10.79 -17.69
N ARG A 127 -24.02 -11.19 -17.75
CA ARG A 127 -23.39 -12.13 -16.79
C ARG A 127 -22.46 -11.45 -15.78
N ALA A 128 -22.34 -10.11 -15.81
CA ALA A 128 -21.51 -9.32 -14.90
C ALA A 128 -20.11 -9.93 -14.69
N ASP A 129 -19.67 -10.12 -13.44
CA ASP A 129 -18.36 -10.63 -13.03
C ASP A 129 -18.08 -12.09 -13.45
N LEU A 130 -19.09 -12.82 -13.94
CA LEU A 130 -18.93 -14.16 -14.53
C LEU A 130 -18.51 -14.14 -16.01
N SER A 131 -18.45 -12.95 -16.61
CA SER A 131 -18.01 -12.79 -17.99
C SER A 131 -16.52 -12.46 -18.06
N LEU A 132 -15.84 -12.90 -19.12
CA LEU A 132 -14.46 -12.53 -19.39
C LEU A 132 -14.39 -11.37 -20.39
N ASP A 133 -13.73 -10.28 -19.99
CA ASP A 133 -13.40 -9.16 -20.87
C ASP A 133 -11.98 -9.28 -21.40
N ARG A 134 -11.82 -9.35 -22.73
CA ARG A 134 -10.53 -9.58 -23.40
C ARG A 134 -9.83 -8.29 -23.87
N ARG A 135 -10.36 -7.10 -23.55
CA ARG A 135 -9.74 -5.83 -23.94
C ARG A 135 -8.46 -5.61 -23.12
N ASP A 136 -7.41 -5.14 -23.79
CA ASP A 136 -6.15 -4.80 -23.16
C ASP A 136 -6.30 -3.56 -22.26
N SER A 137 -5.83 -3.66 -21.01
CA SER A 137 -5.87 -2.56 -20.04
C SER A 137 -4.58 -1.72 -19.97
N ALA A 138 -3.51 -2.12 -20.65
CA ALA A 138 -2.18 -1.53 -20.48
C ALA A 138 -2.12 0.00 -20.70
N ALA A 139 -2.88 0.53 -21.66
CA ALA A 139 -2.95 1.97 -21.92
C ALA A 139 -3.61 2.78 -20.79
N ALA A 140 -4.43 2.12 -19.97
CA ALA A 140 -5.19 2.71 -18.86
C ALA A 140 -4.50 2.55 -17.49
N MET A 141 -3.49 1.68 -17.40
CA MET A 141 -2.81 1.36 -16.15
C MET A 141 -1.59 2.27 -15.87
N PRO A 142 -1.30 2.62 -14.60
CA PRO A 142 0.04 3.00 -14.19
C PRO A 142 0.99 1.79 -14.29
N LYS A 143 2.29 2.03 -14.23
CA LYS A 143 3.33 0.99 -14.36
C LYS A 143 4.30 1.07 -13.19
N ALA A 144 4.87 -0.07 -12.82
CA ALA A 144 5.94 -0.13 -11.85
C ALA A 144 7.24 0.39 -12.46
N VAL A 145 8.11 0.93 -11.62
CA VAL A 145 9.44 1.42 -11.99
C VAL A 145 10.48 0.70 -11.14
N VAL A 146 11.52 0.17 -11.79
CA VAL A 146 12.69 -0.39 -11.08
C VAL A 146 13.42 0.76 -10.38
N VAL A 147 13.65 0.63 -9.08
CA VAL A 147 14.36 1.63 -8.26
C VAL A 147 15.43 0.95 -7.41
N GLY A 148 16.54 1.66 -7.17
CA GLY A 148 17.57 1.21 -6.25
C GLY A 148 17.17 1.31 -4.79
N GLU A 149 17.75 0.46 -3.95
CA GLU A 149 17.52 0.46 -2.49
C GLU A 149 18.47 1.40 -1.74
N ALA A 150 19.71 1.57 -2.22
CA ALA A 150 20.74 2.23 -1.45
C ALA A 150 20.47 3.74 -1.31
N THR A 151 20.19 4.19 -0.09
CA THR A 151 20.26 5.60 0.28
C THR A 151 21.16 5.76 1.49
N ASP A 152 22.15 6.64 1.37
CA ASP A 152 22.99 7.07 2.49
C ASP A 152 22.22 8.07 3.36
N TRP A 153 21.88 7.64 4.58
CA TRP A 153 21.21 8.46 5.58
C TRP A 153 22.18 9.35 6.37
N GLY A 154 23.50 9.19 6.18
CA GLY A 154 24.53 9.89 6.94
C GLY A 154 24.33 9.74 8.45
N ASP A 155 24.44 10.86 9.16
CA ASP A 155 24.32 10.92 10.62
C ASP A 155 22.88 10.99 11.15
N ASP A 156 21.87 10.72 10.32
CA ASP A 156 20.48 10.70 10.77
C ASP A 156 20.28 9.68 11.91
N ARG A 157 19.49 10.05 12.91
CA ARG A 157 19.16 9.20 14.07
C ARG A 157 17.67 9.35 14.37
N ALA A 158 17.00 8.22 14.58
CA ALA A 158 15.61 8.20 15.02
C ALA A 158 15.48 8.95 16.37
N PRO A 159 14.49 9.85 16.54
CA PRO A 159 14.31 10.61 17.78
C PRO A 159 14.04 9.73 19.01
N ASN A 160 13.29 8.62 18.85
CA ASN A 160 12.93 7.66 19.91
C ASN A 160 12.33 8.33 21.17
N VAL A 161 11.32 9.18 20.96
CA VAL A 161 10.61 9.86 22.05
C VAL A 161 9.84 8.81 22.87
N PRO A 162 9.96 8.75 24.21
CA PRO A 162 9.18 7.83 25.03
C PRO A 162 7.66 8.03 24.87
N TRP A 163 6.88 6.98 25.10
CA TRP A 163 5.42 7.03 24.93
C TRP A 163 4.76 8.05 25.86
N GLU A 164 5.25 8.17 27.09
CA GLU A 164 4.77 9.10 28.11
C GLU A 164 4.98 10.58 27.74
N ASP A 165 5.95 10.86 26.88
CA ASP A 165 6.29 12.20 26.40
C ASP A 165 5.72 12.47 25.00
N THR A 166 5.06 11.49 24.38
CA THR A 166 4.62 11.57 23.00
C THR A 166 3.37 12.45 22.84
N VAL A 167 3.45 13.45 21.94
CA VAL A 167 2.33 14.27 21.49
C VAL A 167 2.21 14.16 19.96
N ILE A 168 1.14 13.49 19.51
CA ILE A 168 0.90 13.18 18.09
C ILE A 168 0.16 14.34 17.41
N TYR A 169 0.62 14.69 16.21
CA TYR A 169 -0.03 15.65 15.31
C TYR A 169 -0.45 14.95 14.01
N GLU A 170 -1.74 14.63 13.88
CA GLU A 170 -2.30 14.09 12.64
C GLU A 170 -2.32 15.16 11.53
N ALA A 171 -1.75 14.83 10.37
CA ALA A 171 -1.63 15.77 9.26
C ALA A 171 -1.79 15.10 7.89
N HIS A 172 -2.44 15.82 6.99
CA HIS A 172 -2.53 15.45 5.58
C HIS A 172 -1.41 16.10 4.77
N VAL A 173 -0.56 15.32 4.09
CA VAL A 173 0.60 15.81 3.28
C VAL A 173 0.20 16.94 2.34
N ARG A 174 -0.90 16.76 1.61
CA ARG A 174 -1.47 17.81 0.75
C ARG A 174 -1.99 19.03 1.51
N GLY A 175 -2.88 18.82 2.48
CA GLY A 175 -3.59 19.88 3.19
C GLY A 175 -2.69 20.83 3.98
N LEU A 176 -1.59 20.33 4.55
CA LEU A 176 -0.71 21.11 5.43
C LEU A 176 -0.08 22.34 4.75
N SER A 177 0.08 22.31 3.42
CA SER A 177 0.81 23.36 2.69
C SER A 177 0.13 23.88 1.43
N MET A 178 -0.99 23.31 0.99
CA MET A 178 -1.64 23.73 -0.27
C MET A 178 -1.95 25.25 -0.30
N GLY A 179 -2.32 25.84 0.83
CA GLY A 179 -2.63 27.27 0.96
C GLY A 179 -1.41 28.19 1.18
N ARG A 180 -0.20 27.65 1.29
CA ARG A 180 0.99 28.44 1.64
C ARG A 180 1.52 29.21 0.44
N THR A 181 1.60 30.53 0.55
CA THR A 181 2.09 31.42 -0.52
C THR A 181 3.60 31.63 -0.49
N ASP A 182 4.27 31.25 0.60
CA ASP A 182 5.72 31.38 0.79
C ASP A 182 6.53 30.23 0.17
N MET A 183 5.87 29.34 -0.57
CA MET A 183 6.46 28.16 -1.21
C MET A 183 6.23 28.16 -2.72
N ARG A 184 7.11 27.50 -3.48
CA ARG A 184 6.91 27.35 -4.93
C ARG A 184 5.66 26.53 -5.19
N ALA A 185 4.91 26.88 -6.24
CA ALA A 185 3.60 26.28 -6.50
C ALA A 185 3.63 24.75 -6.62
N HIS A 186 4.69 24.18 -7.20
CA HIS A 186 4.85 22.73 -7.38
C HIS A 186 5.26 21.99 -6.09
N GLU A 187 5.76 22.68 -5.05
CA GLU A 187 6.14 22.09 -3.76
C GLU A 187 4.96 22.03 -2.78
N ARG A 188 3.89 22.78 -3.05
CA ARG A 188 2.71 22.86 -2.16
C ARG A 188 1.95 21.54 -2.18
N GLY A 189 1.70 21.01 -1.00
CA GLY A 189 1.01 19.75 -0.78
C GLY A 189 1.81 18.50 -1.13
N THR A 190 3.14 18.58 -1.03
CA THR A 190 4.08 17.51 -1.32
C THR A 190 5.02 17.30 -0.12
N PHE A 191 5.81 16.23 -0.12
CA PHE A 191 6.81 15.98 0.92
C PHE A 191 7.87 17.09 0.99
N ALA A 192 8.16 17.79 -0.13
CA ALA A 192 9.04 18.95 -0.11
C ALA A 192 8.59 20.02 0.91
N ALA A 193 7.29 20.14 1.17
CA ALA A 193 6.77 21.09 2.15
C ALA A 193 7.15 20.79 3.60
N LEU A 194 7.32 19.52 3.94
CA LEU A 194 7.75 19.10 5.26
C LEU A 194 9.21 19.47 5.55
N THR A 195 10.02 19.68 4.49
CA THR A 195 11.42 20.13 4.64
C THR A 195 11.54 21.63 4.96
N HIS A 196 10.44 22.39 4.84
CA HIS A 196 10.48 23.85 4.89
C HIS A 196 10.79 24.34 6.33
N PRO A 197 11.81 25.18 6.55
CA PRO A 197 12.24 25.58 7.90
C PRO A 197 11.13 26.17 8.77
N ARG A 198 10.31 27.07 8.20
CA ARG A 198 9.16 27.67 8.91
C ARG A 198 8.09 26.66 9.34
N PHE A 199 7.95 25.54 8.63
CA PHE A 199 7.02 24.49 9.02
C PHE A 199 7.57 23.72 10.23
N ILE A 200 8.84 23.33 10.16
CA ILE A 200 9.54 22.66 11.28
C ILE A 200 9.53 23.54 12.53
N GLU A 201 9.87 24.82 12.40
CA GLU A 201 9.81 25.79 13.51
C GLU A 201 8.39 25.92 14.08
N HIS A 202 7.36 25.84 13.24
CA HIS A 202 5.97 25.83 13.70
C HIS A 202 5.66 24.58 14.54
N LEU A 203 6.05 23.39 14.07
CA LEU A 203 5.86 22.14 14.81
C LEU A 203 6.58 22.15 16.17
N GLN A 204 7.84 22.61 16.18
CA GLN A 204 8.61 22.74 17.42
C GLN A 204 7.98 23.73 18.40
N ARG A 205 7.48 24.88 17.92
CA ARG A 205 6.77 25.85 18.77
C ARG A 205 5.43 25.33 19.29
N LEU A 206 4.74 24.49 18.52
CA LEU A 206 3.51 23.84 18.96
C LEU A 206 3.81 22.80 20.06
N GLY A 207 5.03 22.26 20.10
CA GLY A 207 5.48 21.31 21.11
C GLY A 207 5.11 19.86 20.82
N ILE A 208 4.83 19.53 19.55
CA ILE A 208 4.54 18.15 19.14
C ILE A 208 5.84 17.37 19.04
N THR A 209 5.77 16.05 19.23
CA THR A 209 6.93 15.16 19.19
C THR A 209 6.86 14.15 18.05
N ALA A 210 5.67 13.86 17.56
CA ALA A 210 5.44 12.96 16.43
C ALA A 210 4.41 13.56 15.47
N ILE A 211 4.68 13.46 14.16
CA ILE A 211 3.69 13.74 13.12
C ILE A 211 3.14 12.41 12.59
N GLU A 212 1.82 12.26 12.62
CA GLU A 212 1.12 11.12 12.02
C GLU A 212 0.59 11.56 10.66
N LEU A 213 1.15 10.99 9.58
CA LEU A 213 0.74 11.32 8.23
C LEU A 213 -0.41 10.42 7.80
N MET A 214 -1.52 11.02 7.38
CA MET A 214 -2.61 10.33 6.67
C MET A 214 -2.07 9.51 5.48
N PRO A 215 -2.80 8.49 4.97
CA PRO A 215 -2.25 7.49 4.07
C PRO A 215 -1.37 8.04 2.94
N VAL A 216 -0.12 7.57 2.91
CA VAL A 216 0.89 7.97 1.93
C VAL A 216 1.20 6.90 0.89
N HIS A 217 0.70 5.67 1.07
CA HIS A 217 0.77 4.65 0.03
C HIS A 217 0.10 5.14 -1.25
N ALA A 218 0.61 4.75 -2.42
CA ALA A 218 -0.06 5.08 -3.67
C ALA A 218 -1.47 4.51 -3.68
N PHE A 219 -2.45 5.35 -4.00
CA PHE A 219 -3.86 5.03 -3.86
C PHE A 219 -4.66 5.37 -5.12
N LEU A 220 -5.85 4.76 -5.21
CA LEU A 220 -6.73 4.96 -6.36
C LEU A 220 -7.63 6.18 -6.16
N GLN A 221 -7.85 6.91 -7.25
CA GLN A 221 -8.96 7.87 -7.34
C GLN A 221 -10.21 7.12 -7.80
N ASP A 222 -11.10 6.79 -6.86
CA ASP A 222 -12.26 5.93 -7.10
C ASP A 222 -13.15 6.42 -8.24
N ARG A 223 -13.58 5.51 -9.13
CA ARG A 223 -14.37 5.84 -10.33
C ARG A 223 -15.62 6.65 -9.98
N PHE A 224 -16.37 6.21 -8.96
CA PHE A 224 -17.62 6.84 -8.56
C PHE A 224 -17.43 8.25 -7.99
N LEU A 225 -16.26 8.57 -7.42
CA LEU A 225 -15.93 9.93 -6.99
C LEU A 225 -15.66 10.82 -8.20
N LEU A 226 -14.84 10.35 -9.14
CA LEU A 226 -14.49 11.10 -10.34
C LEU A 226 -15.70 11.38 -11.24
N GLU A 227 -16.61 10.41 -11.39
CA GLU A 227 -17.88 10.59 -12.11
C GLU A 227 -18.78 11.68 -11.48
N ARG A 228 -18.58 12.00 -10.20
CA ARG A 228 -19.25 13.09 -9.48
C ARG A 228 -18.42 14.37 -9.40
N GLY A 229 -17.28 14.44 -10.09
CA GLY A 229 -16.35 15.57 -10.00
C GLY A 229 -15.62 15.68 -8.65
N LEU A 230 -15.62 14.61 -7.87
CA LEU A 230 -14.93 14.51 -6.58
C LEU A 230 -13.61 13.74 -6.72
N ARG A 231 -12.81 13.74 -5.65
CA ARG A 231 -11.53 13.02 -5.58
C ARG A 231 -11.40 12.34 -4.22
N ASN A 232 -10.70 11.21 -4.19
CA ASN A 232 -10.25 10.63 -2.93
C ASN A 232 -9.16 11.55 -2.38
N TYR A 233 -9.50 12.27 -1.31
CA TYR A 233 -8.59 13.20 -0.66
C TYR A 233 -7.69 12.45 0.32
N TRP A 234 -8.29 11.71 1.25
CA TRP A 234 -7.59 11.06 2.36
C TRP A 234 -6.63 9.94 1.96
N GLY A 235 -6.94 9.17 0.90
CA GLY A 235 -6.06 8.12 0.39
C GLY A 235 -6.27 6.71 0.94
N TYR A 236 -7.33 6.46 1.73
CA TYR A 236 -7.72 5.13 2.22
C TYR A 236 -8.33 4.26 1.09
N SER A 237 -7.55 3.99 0.05
CA SER A 237 -7.90 3.12 -1.08
C SER A 237 -6.59 2.67 -1.75
N THR A 238 -5.78 1.90 -1.03
CA THR A 238 -4.39 1.61 -1.42
C THR A 238 -4.31 0.75 -2.69
N LEU A 239 -3.43 1.16 -3.60
CA LEU A 239 -3.07 0.47 -4.85
C LEU A 239 -1.72 -0.24 -4.74
N ALA A 240 -0.73 0.37 -4.06
CA ALA A 240 0.61 -0.22 -3.89
C ALA A 240 1.16 0.05 -2.48
N PHE A 241 1.50 -1.03 -1.76
CA PHE A 241 1.94 -0.98 -0.37
C PHE A 241 3.38 -0.47 -0.18
N PHE A 242 4.19 -0.40 -1.24
CA PHE A 242 5.61 -0.03 -1.16
C PHE A 242 5.93 1.29 -1.86
N ALA A 243 4.98 1.85 -2.63
CA ALA A 243 5.18 3.09 -3.35
C ALA A 243 4.49 4.24 -2.60
N PRO A 244 5.17 5.38 -2.38
CA PRO A 244 4.47 6.59 -1.97
C PRO A 244 3.55 7.10 -3.08
N GLU A 245 2.48 7.79 -2.69
CA GLU A 245 1.53 8.43 -3.59
C GLU A 245 2.25 9.43 -4.51
N PRO A 246 2.24 9.22 -5.84
CA PRO A 246 3.00 10.05 -6.77
C PRO A 246 2.63 11.53 -6.71
N SER A 247 1.36 11.86 -6.43
CA SER A 247 0.92 13.24 -6.33
C SER A 247 1.45 13.99 -5.10
N PHE A 248 2.05 13.29 -4.14
CA PHE A 248 2.75 13.88 -3.00
C PHE A 248 4.26 14.07 -3.25
N LEU A 249 4.77 13.69 -4.43
CA LEU A 249 6.15 13.93 -4.83
C LEU A 249 6.21 15.05 -5.86
N SER A 250 6.75 16.20 -5.46
CA SER A 250 6.91 17.37 -6.34
C SER A 250 7.73 17.07 -7.60
N THR A 251 8.77 16.25 -7.45
CA THR A 251 9.70 15.88 -8.53
C THR A 251 9.53 14.44 -9.03
N GLY A 252 8.68 13.66 -8.38
CA GLY A 252 8.58 12.20 -8.59
C GLY A 252 9.75 11.39 -7.99
N SER A 253 10.68 12.03 -7.27
CA SER A 253 11.82 11.36 -6.63
C SER A 253 11.48 10.91 -5.21
N LEU A 254 11.76 9.63 -4.89
CA LEU A 254 11.64 9.10 -3.53
C LEU A 254 12.54 9.82 -2.52
N GLN A 255 13.60 10.49 -2.98
CA GLN A 255 14.48 11.29 -2.11
C GLN A 255 13.76 12.46 -1.44
N GLU A 256 12.64 12.92 -2.00
CA GLU A 256 11.86 14.01 -1.42
C GLU A 256 11.27 13.62 -0.05
N MET A 257 10.70 12.41 0.05
CA MET A 257 10.19 11.87 1.30
C MET A 257 11.32 11.58 2.29
N ARG A 258 12.44 11.02 1.82
CA ARG A 258 13.62 10.79 2.69
C ARG A 258 14.19 12.08 3.26
N ALA A 259 14.27 13.13 2.44
CA ALA A 259 14.70 14.46 2.88
C ALA A 259 13.73 15.07 3.91
N ALA A 260 12.42 14.89 3.72
CA ALA A 260 11.41 15.31 4.70
C ALA A 260 11.61 14.63 6.05
N ILE A 261 11.72 13.30 6.06
CA ILE A 261 11.89 12.51 7.28
C ILE A 261 13.20 12.89 7.99
N ARG A 262 14.32 12.96 7.26
CA ARG A 262 15.61 13.40 7.82
C ARG A 262 15.55 14.80 8.46
N ARG A 263 14.78 15.72 7.87
CA ARG A 263 14.61 17.08 8.40
C ARG A 263 13.75 17.10 9.66
N LEU A 264 12.72 16.26 9.74
CA LEU A 264 11.90 16.08 10.93
C LEU A 264 12.71 15.43 12.06
N HIS A 265 13.48 14.37 11.77
CA HIS A 265 14.38 13.73 12.72
C HIS A 265 15.43 14.70 13.29
N ALA A 266 16.07 15.49 12.42
CA ALA A 266 17.02 16.52 12.87
C ALA A 266 16.39 17.59 13.77
N ALA A 267 15.06 17.74 13.72
CA ALA A 267 14.28 18.62 14.59
C ALA A 267 13.75 17.93 15.84
N GLY A 268 14.03 16.63 16.04
CA GLY A 268 13.55 15.80 17.14
C GLY A 268 12.10 15.34 16.97
N ILE A 269 11.57 15.31 15.75
CA ILE A 269 10.18 14.95 15.44
C ILE A 269 10.13 13.59 14.75
N GLU A 270 9.40 12.66 15.35
CA GLU A 270 9.16 11.33 14.80
C GLU A 270 8.11 11.38 13.67
N VAL A 271 8.16 10.40 12.78
CA VAL A 271 7.19 10.24 11.68
C VAL A 271 6.47 8.90 11.83
N ILE A 272 5.15 8.99 12.03
CA ILE A 272 4.22 7.85 12.06
C ILE A 272 3.44 7.86 10.75
N LEU A 273 3.28 6.69 10.13
CA LEU A 273 2.43 6.55 8.94
C LEU A 273 1.10 5.92 9.29
N ASP A 274 0.02 6.54 8.84
CA ASP A 274 -1.28 5.88 8.74
C ASP A 274 -1.25 4.87 7.58
N VAL A 275 -1.49 3.60 7.89
CA VAL A 275 -1.34 2.48 6.96
C VAL A 275 -2.63 1.67 6.85
N VAL A 276 -2.98 1.40 5.59
CA VAL A 276 -4.15 0.59 5.22
C VAL A 276 -3.65 -0.72 4.65
N TYR A 277 -3.70 -1.78 5.46
CA TYR A 277 -3.42 -3.15 5.04
C TYR A 277 -4.65 -4.06 5.06
N ASN A 278 -5.78 -3.53 5.52
CA ASN A 278 -7.02 -4.30 5.72
C ASN A 278 -7.81 -4.51 4.40
N HIS A 279 -7.75 -3.57 3.45
CA HIS A 279 -8.39 -3.66 2.13
C HIS A 279 -7.51 -3.08 1.02
N THR A 280 -7.95 -3.24 -0.22
CA THR A 280 -7.33 -2.65 -1.42
C THR A 280 -8.33 -1.87 -2.25
N CYS A 281 -7.84 -1.01 -3.14
CA CYS A 281 -8.67 -0.26 -4.09
C CYS A 281 -9.36 -1.11 -5.17
N GLU A 282 -9.09 -2.42 -5.23
CA GLU A 282 -9.73 -3.29 -6.21
C GLU A 282 -11.19 -3.61 -5.87
N GLY A 283 -11.70 -3.24 -4.69
CA GLY A 283 -13.11 -3.43 -4.30
C GLY A 283 -13.58 -4.89 -4.31
N ASN A 284 -14.89 -5.11 -4.44
CA ASN A 284 -15.52 -6.43 -4.46
C ASN A 284 -15.44 -7.11 -5.84
N GLU A 285 -16.23 -8.14 -6.12
CA GLU A 285 -16.28 -8.86 -7.41
C GLU A 285 -16.58 -7.97 -8.63
N LEU A 286 -17.22 -6.82 -8.42
CA LEU A 286 -17.53 -5.81 -9.44
C LEU A 286 -16.49 -4.70 -9.51
N GLY A 287 -15.38 -4.82 -8.79
CA GLY A 287 -14.29 -3.87 -8.86
C GLY A 287 -13.34 -4.13 -10.04
N PRO A 288 -12.34 -3.24 -10.24
CA PRO A 288 -11.36 -3.37 -11.30
C PRO A 288 -10.37 -4.52 -11.04
N THR A 289 -9.58 -4.85 -12.06
CA THR A 289 -8.47 -5.82 -12.00
C THR A 289 -7.18 -5.09 -12.36
N LEU A 290 -6.45 -4.69 -11.34
CA LEU A 290 -5.30 -3.79 -11.34
C LEU A 290 -4.01 -4.45 -10.84
N SER A 291 -4.10 -5.36 -9.86
CA SER A 291 -2.92 -5.98 -9.23
C SER A 291 -3.26 -7.37 -8.66
N PHE A 292 -3.62 -7.45 -7.38
CA PHE A 292 -3.77 -8.65 -6.58
C PHE A 292 -4.81 -9.62 -7.15
N ARG A 293 -5.98 -9.12 -7.55
CA ARG A 293 -7.06 -9.92 -8.16
C ARG A 293 -6.60 -10.66 -9.40
N GLY A 294 -5.81 -9.99 -10.24
CA GLY A 294 -5.32 -10.57 -11.48
C GLY A 294 -4.12 -11.50 -11.27
N LEU A 295 -3.35 -11.30 -10.20
CA LEU A 295 -2.16 -12.10 -9.87
C LEU A 295 -2.52 -13.37 -9.12
N ASP A 296 -3.35 -13.31 -8.08
CA ASP A 296 -3.82 -14.48 -7.35
C ASP A 296 -5.00 -14.14 -6.42
N ASN A 297 -6.19 -14.01 -7.00
CA ASN A 297 -7.37 -13.57 -6.24
C ASN A 297 -7.67 -14.41 -4.99
N ALA A 298 -7.54 -15.74 -5.10
CA ALA A 298 -7.89 -16.67 -4.03
C ALA A 298 -6.89 -16.63 -2.86
N SER A 299 -5.66 -16.20 -3.13
CA SER A 299 -4.63 -16.06 -2.10
C SER A 299 -4.69 -14.70 -1.42
N TYR A 300 -4.80 -13.60 -2.19
CA TYR A 300 -4.70 -12.23 -1.66
C TYR A 300 -5.94 -11.76 -0.87
N TYR A 301 -7.12 -12.31 -1.15
CA TYR A 301 -8.38 -11.85 -0.54
C TYR A 301 -9.08 -12.94 0.25
N ARG A 302 -9.77 -12.52 1.33
CA ARG A 302 -10.68 -13.39 2.06
C ARG A 302 -11.97 -13.55 1.24
N LEU A 303 -12.25 -14.78 0.82
CA LEU A 303 -13.44 -15.13 0.05
C LEU A 303 -14.46 -15.80 0.95
N VAL A 304 -15.74 -15.70 0.60
CA VAL A 304 -16.82 -16.33 1.38
C VAL A 304 -16.71 -17.86 1.22
N PRO A 305 -16.49 -18.64 2.31
CA PRO A 305 -16.34 -20.08 2.19
C PRO A 305 -17.61 -20.74 1.64
N GLY A 306 -17.46 -21.56 0.58
CA GLY A 306 -18.59 -22.19 -0.12
C GLY A 306 -19.30 -21.30 -1.15
N ASP A 307 -18.91 -20.03 -1.25
CA ASP A 307 -19.31 -19.11 -2.33
C ASP A 307 -18.12 -18.19 -2.67
N GLU A 308 -17.00 -18.81 -3.07
CA GLU A 308 -15.70 -18.15 -3.28
C GLU A 308 -15.73 -17.09 -4.39
N ARG A 309 -16.85 -16.97 -5.10
CA ARG A 309 -17.12 -15.84 -5.98
C ARG A 309 -17.10 -14.50 -5.26
N TYR A 310 -17.59 -14.46 -4.03
CA TYR A 310 -17.76 -13.23 -3.26
C TYR A 310 -16.68 -13.03 -2.21
N TYR A 311 -16.51 -11.77 -1.83
CA TYR A 311 -15.48 -11.31 -0.90
C TYR A 311 -16.09 -11.14 0.48
N ILE A 312 -15.34 -11.50 1.52
CA ILE A 312 -15.62 -11.04 2.87
C ILE A 312 -15.29 -9.54 2.92
N ASN A 313 -16.20 -8.75 3.49
CA ASN A 313 -16.13 -7.29 3.51
C ASN A 313 -16.24 -6.74 4.94
N ASP A 314 -15.31 -7.14 5.80
CA ASP A 314 -15.23 -6.68 7.19
C ASP A 314 -14.79 -5.19 7.28
N THR A 315 -14.31 -4.63 6.16
CA THR A 315 -13.79 -3.26 6.05
C THR A 315 -14.82 -2.24 5.55
N GLY A 316 -15.89 -2.71 4.88
CA GLY A 316 -16.85 -1.85 4.18
C GLY A 316 -16.37 -1.32 2.83
N CYS A 317 -15.15 -1.66 2.41
CA CYS A 317 -14.53 -1.17 1.18
C CYS A 317 -14.65 -2.16 0.01
N GLY A 318 -15.35 -3.28 0.21
CA GLY A 318 -15.68 -4.29 -0.79
C GLY A 318 -14.81 -5.54 -0.75
N ASN A 319 -13.64 -5.49 -0.09
CA ASN A 319 -12.78 -6.65 0.13
C ASN A 319 -12.05 -6.56 1.47
N THR A 320 -11.53 -7.71 1.90
CA THR A 320 -10.59 -7.84 3.02
C THR A 320 -9.35 -8.61 2.55
N VAL A 321 -8.16 -8.07 2.81
CA VAL A 321 -6.87 -8.71 2.53
C VAL A 321 -6.70 -9.95 3.43
N ASN A 322 -6.19 -11.04 2.88
CA ASN A 322 -6.07 -12.33 3.58
C ASN A 322 -4.76 -12.47 4.36
N LEU A 323 -4.65 -11.87 5.54
CA LEU A 323 -3.45 -11.97 6.37
C LEU A 323 -3.23 -13.35 7.01
N SER A 324 -4.21 -14.26 6.95
CA SER A 324 -4.00 -15.67 7.30
C SER A 324 -3.16 -16.43 6.26
N HIS A 325 -3.01 -15.88 5.04
CA HIS A 325 -2.18 -16.49 4.00
C HIS A 325 -0.70 -16.10 4.18
N PRO A 326 0.25 -17.06 4.30
CA PRO A 326 1.65 -16.78 4.62
C PRO A 326 2.34 -15.76 3.70
N ARG A 327 2.06 -15.82 2.40
CA ARG A 327 2.66 -14.89 1.41
C ARG A 327 2.05 -13.48 1.44
N VAL A 328 0.81 -13.35 1.86
CA VAL A 328 0.14 -12.05 2.00
C VAL A 328 0.56 -11.40 3.31
N LEU A 329 0.65 -12.19 4.39
CA LEU A 329 1.30 -11.78 5.63
C LEU A 329 2.73 -11.32 5.36
N GLN A 330 3.54 -12.13 4.66
CA GLN A 330 4.91 -11.77 4.27
C GLN A 330 4.95 -10.42 3.54
N MET A 331 4.04 -10.17 2.60
CA MET A 331 3.97 -8.90 1.88
C MET A 331 3.72 -7.71 2.80
N VAL A 332 2.79 -7.82 3.74
CA VAL A 332 2.53 -6.74 4.72
C VAL A 332 3.74 -6.54 5.64
N MET A 333 4.33 -7.63 6.13
CA MET A 333 5.53 -7.57 6.97
C MET A 333 6.73 -6.96 6.23
N ASP A 334 6.93 -7.30 4.96
CA ASP A 334 7.96 -6.73 4.10
C ASP A 334 7.71 -5.24 3.84
N SER A 335 6.45 -4.84 3.64
CA SER A 335 6.07 -3.43 3.46
C SER A 335 6.37 -2.61 4.71
N LEU A 336 5.95 -3.09 5.89
CA LEU A 336 6.27 -2.46 7.17
C LEU A 336 7.78 -2.32 7.37
N ARG A 337 8.55 -3.40 7.15
CA ARG A 337 10.02 -3.37 7.25
C ARG A 337 10.63 -2.40 6.24
N TYR A 338 10.12 -2.37 5.02
CA TYR A 338 10.58 -1.44 4.00
C TYR A 338 10.38 0.02 4.43
N TRP A 339 9.20 0.41 4.91
CA TRP A 339 8.98 1.76 5.42
C TRP A 339 9.87 2.10 6.63
N ALA A 340 9.99 1.18 7.59
CA ALA A 340 10.84 1.36 8.77
C ALA A 340 12.34 1.48 8.43
N THR A 341 12.83 0.80 7.38
CA THR A 341 14.27 0.76 7.07
C THR A 341 14.68 1.67 5.91
N ALA A 342 13.93 1.67 4.81
CA ALA A 342 14.26 2.44 3.61
C ALA A 342 13.85 3.91 3.72
N PHE A 343 12.87 4.21 4.58
CA PHE A 343 12.40 5.57 4.86
C PHE A 343 12.64 6.01 6.31
N ARG A 344 13.03 5.11 7.22
CA ARG A 344 13.20 5.40 8.65
C ARG A 344 11.93 5.92 9.32
N ILE A 345 10.80 5.32 8.99
CA ILE A 345 9.54 5.56 9.68
C ILE A 345 9.61 5.02 11.12
N ASP A 346 9.20 5.83 12.09
CA ASP A 346 9.30 5.51 13.52
C ASP A 346 8.11 4.71 14.05
N GLY A 347 6.97 4.74 13.34
CA GLY A 347 5.77 4.05 13.75
C GLY A 347 4.68 3.96 12.70
N PHE A 348 3.65 3.19 13.03
CA PHE A 348 2.50 2.92 12.18
C PHE A 348 1.21 3.06 12.96
N ARG A 349 0.24 3.80 12.40
CA ARG A 349 -1.15 3.78 12.81
C ARG A 349 -1.94 2.93 11.83
N PHE A 350 -2.52 1.84 12.31
CA PHE A 350 -3.22 0.85 11.51
C PHE A 350 -4.71 1.20 11.43
N ASP A 351 -5.15 1.56 10.22
CA ASP A 351 -6.56 1.70 9.86
C ASP A 351 -7.30 0.37 10.01
N LEU A 352 -8.51 0.43 10.58
CA LEU A 352 -9.37 -0.72 10.88
C LEU A 352 -8.56 -1.91 11.46
N GLY A 353 -7.79 -1.65 12.51
CA GLY A 353 -6.76 -2.55 13.05
C GLY A 353 -7.28 -3.94 13.45
N VAL A 354 -8.57 -4.06 13.79
CA VAL A 354 -9.21 -5.36 14.06
C VAL A 354 -9.18 -6.28 12.85
N THR A 355 -9.29 -5.72 11.65
CA THR A 355 -9.26 -6.53 10.43
C THR A 355 -7.95 -7.31 10.29
N LEU A 356 -6.85 -6.77 10.83
CA LEU A 356 -5.53 -7.39 10.76
C LEU A 356 -5.42 -8.66 11.64
N GLY A 357 -6.30 -8.78 12.64
CA GLY A 357 -6.43 -9.94 13.50
C GLY A 357 -7.48 -10.96 13.04
N ARG A 358 -8.11 -10.75 11.88
CA ARG A 358 -9.20 -11.62 11.41
C ARG A 358 -8.67 -12.95 10.88
N GLU A 359 -8.91 -14.00 11.64
CA GLU A 359 -8.68 -15.39 11.25
C GLU A 359 -10.00 -16.06 10.83
N GLY A 360 -9.99 -17.39 10.64
CA GLY A 360 -11.19 -18.16 10.27
C GLY A 360 -12.33 -18.11 11.32
N THR A 361 -12.00 -17.81 12.58
CA THR A 361 -12.95 -17.79 13.72
C THR A 361 -13.32 -16.39 14.22
N GLY A 362 -12.81 -15.33 13.58
CA GLY A 362 -13.02 -13.95 14.03
C GLY A 362 -11.70 -13.26 14.38
N PHE A 363 -11.78 -12.19 15.18
CA PHE A 363 -10.59 -11.49 15.68
C PHE A 363 -9.85 -12.34 16.71
N ASP A 364 -8.54 -12.48 16.53
CA ASP A 364 -7.64 -13.12 17.48
C ASP A 364 -6.45 -12.17 17.77
N PRO A 365 -6.24 -11.73 19.03
CA PRO A 365 -5.06 -10.94 19.38
C PRO A 365 -3.74 -11.73 19.28
N GLY A 366 -3.80 -13.05 19.15
CA GLY A 366 -2.71 -13.96 18.82
C GLY A 366 -2.69 -14.39 17.34
N SER A 367 -3.32 -13.61 16.44
CA SER A 367 -3.28 -13.90 15.00
C SER A 367 -1.85 -13.95 14.45
N GLY A 368 -1.69 -14.60 13.30
CA GLY A 368 -0.38 -14.71 12.65
C GLY A 368 0.27 -13.36 12.37
N PHE A 369 -0.53 -12.33 12.08
CA PHE A 369 -0.04 -10.95 11.92
C PHE A 369 0.52 -10.37 13.22
N PHE A 370 -0.23 -10.45 14.32
CA PHE A 370 0.19 -9.85 15.58
C PHE A 370 1.41 -10.55 16.18
N ASP A 371 1.48 -11.88 16.07
CA ASP A 371 2.66 -12.64 16.46
C ASP A 371 3.88 -12.22 15.63
N ALA A 372 3.72 -12.15 14.29
CA ALA A 372 4.81 -11.80 13.39
C ALA A 372 5.36 -10.39 13.63
N VAL A 373 4.51 -9.38 13.82
CA VAL A 373 4.96 -7.98 14.02
C VAL A 373 5.60 -7.75 15.38
N ARG A 374 5.11 -8.41 16.43
CA ARG A 374 5.66 -8.28 17.78
C ARG A 374 7.00 -8.98 17.97
N GLN A 375 7.24 -10.10 17.28
CA GLN A 375 8.52 -10.79 17.36
C GLN A 375 9.59 -10.19 16.42
N ASP A 376 9.17 -9.41 15.41
CA ASP A 376 10.08 -8.89 14.40
C ASP A 376 11.09 -7.90 15.01
N PRO A 377 12.42 -8.14 14.89
CA PRO A 377 13.44 -7.31 15.53
C PRO A 377 13.49 -5.85 15.07
N ILE A 378 12.95 -5.54 13.90
CA ILE A 378 12.85 -4.18 13.38
C ILE A 378 11.55 -3.55 13.87
N LEU A 379 10.42 -4.21 13.62
CA LEU A 379 9.09 -3.64 13.82
C LEU A 379 8.67 -3.58 15.29
N ALA A 380 9.16 -4.49 16.13
CA ALA A 380 8.91 -4.46 17.58
C ALA A 380 9.50 -3.21 18.28
N ARG A 381 10.34 -2.45 17.58
CA ARG A 381 10.94 -1.20 18.07
C ARG A 381 10.19 0.05 17.61
N CYS A 382 9.27 -0.10 16.66
CA CYS A 382 8.44 0.99 16.15
C CYS A 382 7.26 1.26 17.09
N LYS A 383 6.69 2.47 17.03
CA LYS A 383 5.39 2.74 17.65
C LYS A 383 4.28 2.07 16.83
N LEU A 384 3.45 1.25 17.48
CA LEU A 384 2.32 0.58 16.84
C LEU A 384 1.02 1.11 17.45
N ILE A 385 0.16 1.72 16.64
CA ILE A 385 -1.12 2.29 17.05
C ILE A 385 -2.22 1.62 16.24
N ALA A 386 -3.28 1.14 16.86
CA ALA A 386 -4.41 0.55 16.15
C ALA A 386 -5.66 1.44 16.26
N GLU A 387 -6.45 1.47 15.19
CA GLU A 387 -7.88 1.68 15.29
C GLU A 387 -8.53 0.38 15.78
N PRO A 388 -8.99 0.28 17.04
CA PRO A 388 -9.41 -0.99 17.64
C PRO A 388 -10.83 -1.37 17.27
N TRP A 389 -11.23 -1.07 16.03
CA TRP A 389 -12.46 -1.56 15.46
C TRP A 389 -12.39 -1.85 13.96
N ASP A 390 -13.33 -2.66 13.47
CA ASP A 390 -13.74 -2.72 12.07
C ASP A 390 -15.29 -2.77 12.00
N ILE A 391 -15.87 -2.89 10.80
CA ILE A 391 -17.34 -2.93 10.65
C ILE A 391 -17.90 -4.36 10.57
N GLY A 392 -17.03 -5.37 10.65
CA GLY A 392 -17.40 -6.78 10.59
C GLY A 392 -18.08 -7.27 11.89
N PRO A 393 -18.56 -8.52 11.92
CA PRO A 393 -19.10 -9.14 13.13
C PRO A 393 -18.10 -9.09 14.28
N ASP A 394 -18.54 -8.69 15.47
CA ASP A 394 -17.67 -8.50 16.65
C ASP A 394 -16.49 -7.54 16.38
N GLY A 395 -16.73 -6.53 15.54
CA GLY A 395 -15.71 -5.59 15.09
C GLY A 395 -15.20 -4.61 16.14
N TYR A 396 -15.85 -4.44 17.30
CA TYR A 396 -15.39 -3.50 18.34
C TYR A 396 -14.50 -4.19 19.38
N GLN A 397 -13.21 -3.84 19.42
CA GLN A 397 -12.16 -4.53 20.19
C GLN A 397 -11.30 -3.56 21.02
N LEU A 398 -11.87 -2.44 21.48
CA LEU A 398 -11.18 -1.49 22.35
C LEU A 398 -10.68 -2.19 23.63
N GLY A 399 -9.38 -2.11 23.88
CA GLY A 399 -8.66 -2.75 24.99
C GLY A 399 -8.30 -4.21 24.73
N CYS A 400 -8.55 -4.73 23.54
CA CYS A 400 -8.29 -6.13 23.18
C CYS A 400 -7.10 -6.30 22.23
N MET A 401 -6.39 -5.21 21.85
CA MET A 401 -5.16 -5.35 21.07
C MET A 401 -4.04 -6.00 21.91
N PRO A 402 -3.13 -6.74 21.27
CA PRO A 402 -2.05 -7.39 21.99
C PRO A 402 -1.05 -6.37 22.59
N PRO A 403 -0.33 -6.74 23.67
CA PRO A 403 0.70 -5.88 24.24
C PRO A 403 1.70 -5.36 23.19
N GLY A 404 2.08 -4.09 23.31
CA GLY A 404 2.95 -3.39 22.35
C GLY A 404 2.18 -2.45 21.42
N PHE A 405 0.86 -2.61 21.31
CA PHE A 405 0.00 -1.68 20.58
C PHE A 405 -0.60 -0.64 21.52
N ALA A 406 -0.58 0.62 21.09
CA ALA A 406 -1.47 1.66 21.58
C ALA A 406 -2.77 1.64 20.76
N GLU A 407 -3.84 2.23 21.29
CA GLU A 407 -5.16 2.21 20.65
C GLU A 407 -5.77 3.62 20.59
N TRP A 408 -6.42 3.94 19.47
CA TRP A 408 -7.30 5.10 19.41
C TRP A 408 -8.50 4.89 20.34
N ASN A 409 -8.66 5.76 21.33
CA ASN A 409 -9.71 5.67 22.33
C ASN A 409 -10.93 6.52 21.93
N ASP A 410 -11.87 5.91 21.21
CA ASP A 410 -13.13 6.56 20.83
C ASP A 410 -14.05 6.82 22.02
N ALA A 411 -14.01 5.97 23.05
CA ALA A 411 -14.74 6.17 24.30
C ALA A 411 -14.32 7.47 25.00
N PHE A 412 -13.03 7.79 25.02
CA PHE A 412 -12.52 9.08 25.50
C PHE A 412 -13.02 10.24 24.63
N ARG A 413 -12.88 10.14 23.30
CA ARG A 413 -13.36 11.16 22.34
C ARG A 413 -14.85 11.48 22.57
N ASP A 414 -15.69 10.45 22.64
CA ASP A 414 -17.13 10.60 22.77
C ASP A 414 -17.53 11.03 24.19
N GLY A 415 -16.85 10.49 25.22
CA GLY A 415 -17.04 10.87 26.61
C GLY A 415 -16.77 12.36 26.85
N VAL A 416 -15.61 12.86 26.43
CA VAL A 416 -15.22 14.28 26.57
C VAL A 416 -16.14 15.18 25.77
N ARG A 417 -16.49 14.82 24.52
CA ARG A 417 -17.44 15.59 23.71
C ARG A 417 -18.81 15.71 24.38
N ARG A 418 -19.37 14.61 24.87
CA ARG A 418 -20.67 14.58 25.57
C ARG A 418 -20.65 15.34 26.88
N PHE A 419 -19.54 15.27 27.62
CA PHE A 419 -19.36 16.04 28.86
C PHE A 419 -19.43 17.54 28.58
N TRP A 420 -18.67 18.03 27.59
CA TRP A 420 -18.65 19.46 27.25
C TRP A 420 -19.90 19.95 26.50
N SER A 421 -20.61 19.07 25.77
CA SER A 421 -21.91 19.39 25.16
C SER A 421 -23.06 19.46 26.16
N ARG A 422 -22.82 19.15 27.44
CA ARG A 422 -23.77 19.19 28.56
C ARG A 422 -24.96 18.24 28.41
N GLU A 423 -24.71 17.03 27.90
CA GLU A 423 -25.73 15.98 27.92
C GLU A 423 -26.16 15.65 29.38
N PRO A 424 -27.47 15.61 29.69
CA PRO A 424 -27.95 15.37 31.05
C PRO A 424 -27.44 14.04 31.63
N GLY A 425 -27.03 14.04 32.90
CA GLY A 425 -26.72 12.83 33.66
C GLY A 425 -25.26 12.35 33.59
N ARG A 426 -24.36 13.02 32.85
CA ARG A 426 -22.93 12.67 32.82
C ARG A 426 -22.09 13.52 33.78
N ARG A 427 -21.32 12.86 34.64
CA ARG A 427 -20.18 13.43 35.38
C ARG A 427 -18.90 12.97 34.67
N GLY A 428 -17.82 13.75 34.77
CA GLY A 428 -16.52 13.33 34.22
C GLY A 428 -16.09 11.99 34.82
N ASP A 429 -15.53 11.11 33.99
CA ASP A 429 -15.01 9.81 34.43
C ASP A 429 -13.99 10.03 35.56
N ARG A 430 -14.16 9.30 36.67
CA ARG A 430 -13.28 9.38 37.85
C ARG A 430 -12.26 8.27 37.84
#